data_AF-A0A6A4I3M2-F1
#
_entry.id   AF-A0A6A4I3M2-F1
#
_cell.length_a   1.000
_cell.length_b   1.000
_cell.length_c   1.000
_cell.angle_alpha   90.00
_cell.angle_beta   90.00
_cell.angle_gamma   90.00
#
_symmetry.space_group_name_H-M   'P 1'
#
loop_
_entity.id
_entity.type
_entity.pdbx_description
1 polymer ?
#
loop_
_entity_poly.entity_id
_entity_poly.type
_entity_poly.pdbx_seq_one_letter_code
_entity_poly.pdbx_strand_id
1 'polypeptide(L)'
;MAGPNLEVFKFSLYLFVPLWALIHFGDPQWYRNTVLPYKDELFPPEKKLLQELPTDQKSLQEELARIKNERLARRLAKEEQERKSS
;
A
#
# COMPACT_ATOMS: atom_id res chain seq x y z
N MET A 1 35.66 -19.39 -36.22
CA MET A 1 34.25 -19.54 -35.80
C MET A 1 34.23 -20.61 -34.73
N ALA A 2 33.99 -20.23 -33.47
CA ALA A 2 33.96 -21.21 -32.39
C ALA A 2 32.79 -22.17 -32.65
N GLY A 3 33.10 -23.44 -32.86
CA GLY A 3 32.18 -24.46 -33.37
C GLY A 3 31.02 -24.80 -32.41
N PRO A 4 30.36 -25.96 -32.62
CA PRO A 4 29.11 -26.34 -31.95
C PRO A 4 29.09 -26.17 -30.41
N ASN A 5 30.25 -26.32 -29.75
CA ASN A 5 30.38 -26.14 -28.30
C ASN A 5 29.99 -24.72 -27.83
N LEU A 6 30.23 -23.68 -28.64
CA LEU A 6 29.89 -22.30 -28.29
C LEU A 6 28.38 -22.06 -28.37
N GLU A 7 27.69 -22.77 -29.25
CA GLU A 7 26.24 -22.70 -29.39
C GLU A 7 25.54 -23.34 -28.19
N VAL A 8 26.04 -24.51 -27.75
CA VAL A 8 25.56 -25.18 -26.53
C VAL A 8 25.73 -24.30 -25.30
N PHE A 9 26.90 -23.65 -25.14
CA PHE A 9 27.12 -22.74 -24.01
C PHE A 9 26.14 -21.57 -23.98
N LYS A 10 25.94 -20.88 -25.11
CA LYS A 10 24.99 -19.77 -25.22
C LYS A 10 23.57 -20.22 -24.92
N PHE A 11 23.17 -21.36 -25.46
CA PHE A 11 21.85 -21.94 -25.23
C PHE A 11 21.64 -22.25 -23.75
N SER A 12 22.60 -22.91 -23.10
CA SER A 12 22.54 -23.18 -21.66
C SER A 12 22.47 -21.91 -20.84
N LEU A 13 23.23 -20.86 -21.18
CA LEU A 13 23.18 -19.57 -20.49
C LEU A 13 21.80 -18.90 -20.66
N TYR A 14 21.26 -18.89 -21.87
CA TYR A 14 19.94 -18.31 -22.17
C TYR A 14 18.80 -19.02 -21.47
N LEU A 15 18.92 -20.33 -21.21
CA LEU A 15 17.94 -21.05 -20.40
C LEU A 15 18.19 -20.88 -18.90
N PHE A 16 19.45 -20.92 -18.46
CA PHE A 16 19.81 -20.88 -17.06
C PHE A 16 19.34 -19.59 -16.38
N VAL A 17 19.59 -18.42 -17.00
CA VAL A 17 19.23 -17.13 -16.41
C VAL A 17 17.72 -17.00 -16.11
N PRO A 18 16.80 -17.21 -17.07
CA PRO A 18 15.37 -17.11 -16.79
C PRO A 18 14.86 -18.24 -15.89
N LEU A 19 15.39 -19.47 -16.00
CA LEU A 19 14.99 -20.57 -15.11
C LEU A 19 15.40 -20.30 -13.66
N TRP A 20 16.62 -19.82 -13.46
CA TRP A 20 17.11 -19.44 -12.13
C TRP A 20 16.29 -18.29 -11.56
N ALA A 21 16.00 -17.26 -12.36
CA ALA A 21 15.15 -16.15 -11.96
C ALA A 21 13.74 -16.63 -11.56
N LEU A 22 13.13 -17.53 -12.32
CA LEU A 22 11.82 -18.11 -12.01
C LEU A 22 11.83 -18.89 -10.68
N ILE A 23 12.88 -19.67 -10.41
CA ILE A 23 13.00 -20.41 -9.15
C ILE A 23 13.21 -19.45 -7.98
N HIS A 24 14.07 -18.44 -8.15
CA HIS A 24 14.39 -17.49 -7.08
C HIS A 24 13.21 -16.57 -6.75
N PHE A 25 12.61 -15.96 -7.76
CA PHE A 25 11.49 -15.02 -7.59
C PHE A 25 10.12 -15.71 -7.46
N GLY A 26 10.01 -16.96 -7.88
CA GLY A 26 8.80 -17.77 -7.75
C GLY A 26 8.60 -18.40 -6.37
N ASP A 27 9.62 -18.35 -5.49
CA ASP A 27 9.48 -18.85 -4.12
C ASP A 27 8.48 -17.98 -3.33
N PRO A 28 7.36 -18.57 -2.84
CA PRO A 28 6.39 -17.86 -2.02
C PRO A 28 7.01 -17.24 -0.76
N GLN A 29 8.07 -17.83 -0.20
CA GLN A 29 8.76 -17.30 0.97
C GLN A 29 9.56 -16.05 0.63
N TRP A 30 10.27 -16.04 -0.51
CA TRP A 30 10.99 -14.86 -0.99
C TRP A 30 10.07 -13.66 -1.15
N TYR A 31 8.90 -13.86 -1.77
CA TYR A 31 7.89 -12.81 -1.93
C TYR A 31 7.40 -12.26 -0.58
N ARG A 32 7.08 -13.14 0.37
CA ARG A 32 6.60 -12.74 1.69
C ARG A 32 7.63 -11.95 2.50
N ASN A 33 8.91 -12.31 2.38
CA ASN A 33 9.96 -11.71 3.19
C ASN A 33 10.55 -10.46 2.55
N THR A 34 10.51 -10.34 1.22
CA THR A 34 11.15 -9.23 0.50
C THR A 34 10.14 -8.19 0.01
N VAL A 35 9.01 -8.64 -0.56
CA VAL A 35 8.05 -7.76 -1.24
C VAL A 35 6.99 -7.22 -0.29
N LEU A 36 6.41 -8.06 0.58
CA LEU A 36 5.35 -7.63 1.49
C LEU A 36 5.79 -6.55 2.50
N PRO A 37 6.98 -6.62 3.12
CA PRO A 37 7.40 -5.56 4.05
C PRO A 37 7.54 -4.20 3.35
N TYR A 38 7.99 -4.21 2.09
CA TYR A 38 8.12 -3.00 1.28
C TYR A 38 6.76 -2.38 0.91
N LYS A 39 5.73 -3.22 0.75
CA LYS A 39 4.35 -2.75 0.56
C LYS A 39 3.85 -1.99 1.80
N ASP A 40 4.16 -2.48 3.00
CA ASP A 40 3.72 -1.82 4.24
C ASP A 40 4.44 -0.48 4.51
N GLU A 41 5.64 -0.29 3.95
CA GLU A 41 6.36 0.99 4.02
C GLU A 41 5.88 2.01 2.97
N LEU A 42 5.59 1.54 1.76
CA LEU A 42 5.15 2.40 0.65
C LEU A 42 3.68 2.81 0.76
N PHE A 43 2.82 1.96 1.30
CA PHE A 43 1.38 2.20 1.37
C PHE A 43 0.92 2.47 2.79
N PRO A 44 -0.07 3.36 3.00
CA PRO A 44 -0.71 3.50 4.30
C PRO A 44 -1.24 2.14 4.78
N PRO A 45 -1.22 1.87 6.11
CA PRO A 45 -1.72 0.61 6.64
C PRO A 45 -3.13 0.32 6.13
N GLU A 46 -3.42 -0.91 5.70
CA GLU A 46 -4.69 -1.28 5.08
C GLU A 46 -5.92 -0.92 5.94
N LYS A 47 -5.74 -0.86 7.27
CA LYS A 47 -6.76 -0.37 8.23
C LYS A 47 -7.23 1.07 7.95
N LYS A 48 -6.40 1.92 7.35
CA LYS A 48 -6.78 3.27 6.91
C LYS A 48 -7.48 3.27 5.55
N LEU A 49 -7.26 2.25 4.72
CA LEU A 49 -7.88 2.12 3.40
C LEU A 49 -9.27 1.50 3.49
N LEU A 50 -9.48 0.61 4.46
CA LEU A 50 -10.78 0.03 4.82
C LEU A 50 -11.59 0.97 5.73
N GLN A 51 -11.76 2.23 5.31
CA GLN A 51 -12.76 3.06 5.95
C GLN A 51 -14.13 2.52 5.50
N GLU A 52 -14.94 2.02 6.42
CA GLU A 52 -16.32 1.62 6.13
C GLU A 52 -17.08 2.87 5.70
N LEU A 53 -17.11 3.11 4.39
CA LEU A 53 -17.81 4.25 3.83
C LEU A 53 -19.31 3.99 3.90
N PRO A 54 -20.12 4.98 4.30
CA PRO A 54 -21.57 4.85 4.29
C PRO A 54 -22.04 4.61 2.86
N THR A 55 -22.54 3.41 2.61
CA THR A 55 -23.06 3.02 1.28
C THR A 55 -24.52 3.45 1.09
N ASP A 56 -25.23 3.77 2.18
CA ASP A 56 -26.66 4.12 2.17
C ASP A 56 -26.86 5.63 2.44
N GLN A 57 -27.87 6.22 1.79
CA GLN A 57 -28.11 7.66 1.81
C GLN A 57 -28.42 8.19 3.22
N LYS A 58 -29.14 7.41 4.03
CA LYS A 58 -29.44 7.77 5.44
C LYS A 58 -28.17 7.81 6.28
N SER A 59 -27.35 6.77 6.21
CA SER A 59 -26.07 6.70 6.92
C SER A 59 -25.11 7.84 6.54
N LEU A 60 -25.15 8.26 5.27
CA LEU A 60 -24.34 9.38 4.78
C LEU A 60 -24.79 10.73 5.35
N GLN A 61 -26.09 10.97 5.47
CA GLN A 61 -26.60 12.19 6.09
C GLN A 61 -26.26 12.27 7.59
N GLU A 62 -26.34 11.14 8.30
CA GLU A 62 -25.97 11.05 9.71
C GLU A 62 -24.47 11.33 9.92
N GLU A 63 -23.59 10.74 9.11
CA GLU A 63 -22.15 11.04 9.18
C GLU A 63 -21.83 12.50 8.85
N LEU A 64 -22.50 13.08 7.85
CA LEU A 64 -22.33 14.50 7.51
C LEU A 64 -22.78 15.42 8.64
N ALA A 65 -23.88 15.09 9.32
CA ALA A 65 -24.33 15.82 10.50
C ALA A 65 -23.31 15.72 11.64
N ARG A 66 -22.75 14.53 11.91
CA ARG A 66 -21.67 14.32 12.89
C ARG A 66 -20.46 15.21 12.58
N ILE A 67 -19.98 15.19 11.33
CA ILE A 67 -18.81 15.96 10.90
C ILE A 67 -19.06 17.47 11.03
N LYS A 68 -20.27 17.95 10.70
CA LYS A 68 -20.63 19.37 10.88
C LYS A 68 -20.58 19.79 12.35
N ASN A 69 -21.14 18.96 13.23
CA ASN A 69 -21.17 19.25 14.66
C ASN A 69 -19.77 19.27 15.28
N GLU A 70 -18.90 18.31 14.90
CA GLU A 70 -17.50 18.31 15.35
C GLU A 70 -16.74 19.56 14.89
N ARG A 71 -16.97 20.02 13.66
CA ARG A 71 -16.33 21.24 13.13
C ARG A 71 -16.78 22.49 13.90
N LEU A 72 -18.07 22.59 14.21
CA LEU A 72 -18.59 23.70 15.01
C LEU A 72 -18.00 23.69 16.43
N ALA A 73 -17.97 22.52 17.09
CA ALA A 73 -17.39 22.37 18.42
C ALA A 73 -15.89 22.76 18.45
N ARG A 74 -15.11 22.34 17.44
CA ARG A 74 -13.70 22.73 17.33
C ARG A 74 -13.49 24.24 17.12
N ARG A 75 -14.39 24.90 16.40
CA ARG A 75 -14.33 26.36 16.21
C ARG A 75 -14.63 27.10 17.51
N LEU A 76 -15.70 26.71 18.20
CA LEU A 76 -16.06 27.28 19.50
C LEU A 76 -14.94 27.09 20.54
N ALA A 77 -14.34 25.90 20.59
CA ALA A 77 -13.21 25.63 21.50
C ALA A 77 -11.98 26.50 21.20
N LYS A 78 -11.71 26.81 19.92
CA LYS A 78 -10.64 27.75 19.53
C LYS A 78 -10.97 29.18 19.95
N GLU A 79 -12.19 29.63 19.69
CA GLU A 79 -12.64 30.98 20.08
C GLU A 79 -12.62 31.18 21.60
N GLU A 80 -12.95 30.16 22.38
CA GLU A 80 -12.84 30.18 23.85
C GLU A 80 -11.39 30.23 24.34
N GLN A 81 -10.47 29.52 23.66
CA GLN A 81 -9.05 29.58 23.99
C GLN A 81 -8.46 30.95 23.67
N GLU A 82 -8.82 31.53 22.52
CA GLU A 82 -8.41 32.88 22.13
C GLU A 82 -8.92 33.94 23.11
N ARG A 83 -10.19 33.85 23.54
CA ARG A 83 -10.77 34.73 24.58
C ARG A 83 -10.13 34.59 25.96
N LYS A 84 -9.62 33.42 26.34
CA LYS A 84 -8.94 33.21 27.62
C LYS A 84 -7.47 33.63 27.61
N SER A 85 -6.89 33.76 26.42
CA SER A 85 -5.48 34.17 26.22
C SER A 85 -5.29 35.68 26.03
N SER A 86 -6.39 36.45 25.90
CA SER A 86 -6.41 37.90 25.75
C SER A 86 -6.92 38.58 27.02
#